data_AF-A0A7G8G8Q6-F1
#
_entry.id   AF-A0A7G8G8Q6-F1
#
_cell.length_a   1.000
_cell.length_b   1.000
_cell.length_c   1.000
_cell.angle_alpha   90.00
_cell.angle_beta   90.00
_cell.angle_gamma   90.00
#
_symmetry.space_group_name_H-M   'P 1'
#
loop_
_entity.id
_entity.type
_entity.pdbx_description
1 polymer ?
#
loop_
_entity_poly.entity_id
_entity_poly.type
_entity_poly.pdbx_seq_one_letter_code
_entity_poly.pdbx_strand_id
1 'polypeptide(L)'
;MYLDCPTPPIPIERSYRADDSHKNILNITVFGDSMSDFGSRSAAMYKQVLYPNARPGWSGKTFNYSNNNWQTFLRQSIGTSTQNKFCSDITNRFIGGGPSPITATDENPSYALGGALTGRKTIFDVLNAFGQFPTELLKPPYAVSQLGIRSQIEHFFQRDRRDLSAQLTVIWGGGNDILATVLQQQNLNTAFEQILNNSKANLITLLRNSNAKTVLISSGAPIIGSVDGVNYVLPYIRDLPQSWQEQIQSGANSILHIKTQQIANEITKMFPYATIISFNNEYEYNWKRFGDKLGNFKQYGIINTTDAAQEEAQLDQKDGILYNLPTVAAENQTSHRKQTEAGFLYFDSLHPTEAGHRMLAKAIELTLAEHQAAIESSLTQTITSAENFIYTGTSGNDFITSSPDGSTLHGAEGNDILQGQAGDDDLKGGLGNDKLDGKGGSNRLQGGLGADVFVISLKGLIDGPQIIEDFNSGEGDRILLSPVLSELMGDPFLVPTAAQWEQAVKIGHTKDGNLRLEIPLSPISERTGIMILNNIKALKFNSLS
;
A
#
# COMPACT_ATOMS: atom_id res chain seq x y z
N MET A 1 9.48 31.26 -11.80
CA MET A 1 10.86 30.82 -12.14
C MET A 1 11.01 29.41 -11.62
N TYR A 2 11.14 28.45 -12.53
CA TYR A 2 11.37 27.05 -12.22
C TYR A 2 12.68 26.96 -11.45
N LEU A 3 12.63 26.58 -10.17
CA LEU A 3 13.84 26.23 -9.43
C LEU A 3 14.18 24.80 -9.82
N ASP A 4 15.18 24.69 -10.68
CA ASP A 4 15.87 23.45 -11.01
C ASP A 4 16.21 22.69 -9.72
N CYS A 5 15.98 21.37 -9.72
CA CYS A 5 16.36 20.50 -8.59
C CYS A 5 17.88 20.67 -8.36
N PRO A 6 18.32 21.06 -7.15
CA PRO A 6 19.74 21.27 -6.88
C PRO A 6 20.50 19.96 -7.09
N THR A 7 21.64 20.02 -7.78
CA THR A 7 22.62 18.95 -7.76
C THR A 7 23.04 18.69 -6.30
N PRO A 8 23.06 17.44 -5.83
CA PRO A 8 23.40 17.14 -4.44
C PRO A 8 24.78 17.73 -4.07
N PRO A 9 24.95 18.27 -2.86
CA PRO A 9 26.19 18.90 -2.42
C PRO A 9 27.37 17.93 -2.26
N ILE A 10 27.10 16.62 -2.37
CA ILE A 10 28.09 15.56 -2.33
C ILE A 10 28.04 14.85 -3.70
N PRO A 11 29.14 14.82 -4.46
CA PRO A 11 29.23 13.96 -5.63
C PRO A 11 28.93 12.53 -5.17
N ILE A 12 27.85 11.94 -5.70
CA ILE A 12 27.70 10.49 -5.68
C ILE A 12 29.00 9.98 -6.32
N GLU A 13 29.84 9.28 -5.56
CA GLU A 13 30.98 8.59 -6.17
C GLU A 13 30.41 7.79 -7.35
N ARG A 14 31.00 7.98 -8.54
CA ARG A 14 30.62 7.30 -9.80
C ARG A 14 30.92 5.79 -9.75
N SER A 15 30.65 5.14 -8.62
CA SER A 15 30.59 3.69 -8.44
C SER A 15 29.16 3.16 -8.51
N TYR A 16 28.12 4.02 -8.43
CA TYR A 16 26.73 3.68 -8.78
C TYR A 16 26.56 3.53 -10.29
N ARG A 17 27.15 2.48 -10.88
CA ARG A 17 26.47 1.80 -11.98
C ARG A 17 25.28 1.09 -11.33
N ALA A 18 24.09 1.23 -11.91
CA ALA A 18 22.98 0.36 -11.58
C ALA A 18 23.52 -1.07 -11.53
N ASP A 19 23.47 -1.70 -10.36
CA ASP A 19 23.63 -3.14 -10.30
C ASP A 19 22.52 -3.72 -11.18
N ASP A 20 22.86 -4.68 -12.03
CA ASP A 20 21.94 -5.28 -12.99
C ASP A 20 20.81 -6.08 -12.30
N SER A 21 20.81 -6.15 -10.97
CA SER A 21 19.92 -6.89 -10.07
C SER A 21 18.49 -6.35 -9.91
N HIS A 22 18.15 -5.19 -10.50
CA HIS A 22 16.83 -4.57 -10.33
C HIS A 22 16.08 -4.21 -11.62
N LYS A 23 16.57 -4.65 -12.80
CA LYS A 23 16.02 -4.34 -14.16
C LYS A 23 14.58 -4.77 -14.44
N ASN A 24 13.90 -5.28 -13.43
CA ASN A 24 12.75 -6.15 -13.51
C ASN A 24 11.50 -5.52 -12.81
N ILE A 25 11.70 -4.61 -11.85
CA ILE A 25 10.62 -3.73 -11.36
C ILE A 25 10.52 -2.54 -12.31
N LEU A 26 9.44 -2.50 -13.11
CA LEU A 26 9.28 -1.48 -14.14
C LEU A 26 8.79 -0.14 -13.57
N ASN A 27 8.15 -0.16 -12.39
CA ASN A 27 7.55 1.01 -11.77
C ASN A 27 7.23 0.80 -10.29
N ILE A 28 6.92 1.88 -9.58
CA ILE A 28 6.42 1.89 -8.20
C ILE A 28 5.06 2.59 -8.16
N THR A 29 4.07 2.02 -7.49
CA THR A 29 2.81 2.69 -7.14
C THR A 29 2.74 2.84 -5.62
N VAL A 30 2.49 4.05 -5.11
CA VAL A 30 2.55 4.32 -3.66
C VAL A 30 1.20 4.77 -3.11
N PHE A 31 0.69 4.06 -2.12
CA PHE A 31 -0.41 4.46 -1.25
C PHE A 31 0.16 4.78 0.14
N GLY A 32 -0.12 5.95 0.69
CA GLY A 32 0.46 6.31 1.96
C GLY A 32 0.16 7.69 2.49
N ASP A 33 0.97 8.12 3.46
CA ASP A 33 0.82 9.37 4.17
C ASP A 33 1.92 10.39 3.86
N SER A 34 2.21 11.32 4.79
CA SER A 34 3.18 12.41 4.61
C SER A 34 4.62 11.93 4.43
N MET A 35 4.98 10.75 4.94
CA MET A 35 6.31 10.14 4.69
C MET A 35 6.54 9.84 3.22
N SER A 36 5.44 9.64 2.48
CA SER A 36 5.44 9.25 1.07
C SER A 36 4.84 10.31 0.15
N ASP A 37 4.17 11.34 0.67
CA ASP A 37 3.53 12.37 -0.16
C ASP A 37 4.58 13.09 -1.03
N PHE A 38 4.22 13.20 -2.31
CA PHE A 38 4.95 13.93 -3.32
C PHE A 38 3.94 14.65 -4.20
N GLY A 39 3.85 15.97 -4.10
CA GLY A 39 3.07 16.83 -4.99
C GLY A 39 1.57 16.86 -4.74
N SER A 40 1.08 16.34 -3.61
CA SER A 40 -0.36 16.41 -3.36
C SER A 40 -0.81 17.83 -2.96
N ARG A 41 -2.12 18.03 -3.06
CA ARG A 41 -2.84 19.17 -2.49
C ARG A 41 -2.58 19.40 -1.00
N SER A 42 -2.22 18.37 -0.23
CA SER A 42 -1.91 18.48 1.20
C SER A 42 -0.56 19.16 1.41
N ALA A 43 0.48 18.73 0.68
CA ALA A 43 1.77 19.41 0.70
C ALA A 43 1.66 20.87 0.23
N ALA A 44 0.85 21.13 -0.80
CA ALA A 44 0.57 22.50 -1.26
C ALA A 44 -0.12 23.33 -0.17
N MET A 45 -1.14 22.78 0.51
CA MET A 45 -1.85 23.43 1.61
C MET A 45 -0.92 23.80 2.79
N TYR A 46 -0.01 22.91 3.16
CA TYR A 46 0.96 23.18 4.23
C TYR A 46 1.82 24.41 3.92
N LYS A 47 2.35 24.50 2.70
CA LYS A 47 3.16 25.63 2.27
C LYS A 47 2.37 26.92 2.06
N GLN A 48 1.18 26.83 1.48
CA GLN A 48 0.44 28.02 1.04
C GLN A 48 -0.41 28.64 2.15
N VAL A 49 -0.92 27.82 3.08
CA VAL A 49 -1.93 28.24 4.06
C VAL A 49 -1.48 28.02 5.50
N LEU A 50 -1.08 26.80 5.85
CA LEU A 50 -0.85 26.45 7.25
C LEU A 50 0.46 27.03 7.79
N TYR A 51 1.53 26.97 7.00
CA TYR A 51 2.88 27.36 7.41
C TYR A 51 3.64 28.16 6.34
N PRO A 52 3.08 29.26 5.80
CA PRO A 52 3.71 30.04 4.72
C PRO A 52 5.02 30.72 5.10
N ASN A 53 5.27 30.88 6.40
CA ASN A 53 6.42 31.60 6.94
C ASN A 53 7.43 30.70 7.68
N ALA A 54 7.23 29.37 7.67
CA ALA A 54 8.11 28.43 8.37
C ALA A 54 9.56 28.49 7.87
N ARG A 55 10.51 28.21 8.77
CA ARG A 55 11.95 28.26 8.47
C ARG A 55 12.71 27.10 9.13
N PRO A 56 13.42 26.25 8.35
CA PRO A 56 13.35 26.16 6.88
C PRO A 56 11.91 25.89 6.41
N GLY A 57 11.52 26.46 5.26
CA GLY A 57 10.14 26.40 4.80
C GLY A 57 9.78 25.06 4.14
N TRP A 58 8.50 24.69 4.21
CA TRP A 58 7.97 23.53 3.50
C TRP A 58 8.19 23.63 1.99
N SER A 59 8.61 22.54 1.36
CA SER A 59 8.84 22.52 -0.09
C SER A 59 7.56 22.74 -0.89
N GLY A 60 6.43 22.28 -0.35
CA GLY A 60 5.13 22.27 -1.03
C GLY A 60 4.98 21.10 -2.01
N LYS A 61 5.96 20.20 -2.05
CA LYS A 61 5.91 18.93 -2.78
C LYS A 61 5.98 17.76 -1.80
N THR A 62 6.89 17.81 -0.84
CA THR A 62 7.10 16.80 0.19
C THR A 62 6.89 17.43 1.56
N PHE A 63 6.82 16.59 2.59
CA PHE A 63 6.76 17.03 3.99
C PHE A 63 8.16 17.27 4.57
N ASN A 64 9.02 17.96 3.82
CA ASN A 64 10.34 18.42 4.26
C ASN A 64 10.76 19.70 3.49
N TYR A 65 11.99 20.18 3.70
CA TYR A 65 12.51 21.35 2.98
C TYR A 65 12.82 21.06 1.52
N SER A 66 13.30 19.85 1.23
CA SER A 66 13.70 19.41 -0.11
C SER A 66 12.50 19.09 -1.00
N ASN A 67 12.73 18.87 -2.30
CA ASN A 67 11.69 18.33 -3.18
C ASN A 67 11.76 16.79 -3.29
N ASN A 68 12.40 16.12 -2.34
CA ASN A 68 12.69 14.69 -2.40
C ASN A 68 12.22 13.97 -1.13
N ASN A 69 11.85 12.70 -1.30
CA ASN A 69 11.56 11.77 -0.21
C ASN A 69 12.09 10.38 -0.59
N TRP A 70 11.82 9.36 0.24
CA TRP A 70 12.37 8.02 0.03
C TRP A 70 12.01 7.44 -1.35
N GLN A 71 10.80 7.67 -1.86
CA GLN A 71 10.39 7.11 -3.16
C GLN A 71 11.10 7.80 -4.33
N THR A 72 11.54 9.05 -4.14
CA THR A 72 12.35 9.75 -5.14
C THR A 72 13.70 9.06 -5.30
N PHE A 73 14.36 8.74 -4.18
CA PHE A 73 15.65 8.06 -4.18
C PHE A 73 15.55 6.59 -4.58
N LEU A 74 14.50 5.89 -4.16
CA LEU A 74 14.30 4.49 -4.53
C LEU A 74 14.11 4.34 -6.03
N ARG A 75 13.27 5.18 -6.66
CA ARG A 75 13.06 5.14 -8.12
C ARG A 75 14.36 5.35 -8.90
N GLN A 76 15.22 6.22 -8.39
CA GLN A 76 16.55 6.44 -8.95
C GLN A 76 17.42 5.18 -8.84
N SER A 77 17.45 4.52 -7.67
CA SER A 77 18.32 3.35 -7.48
C SER A 77 17.87 2.15 -8.30
N ILE A 78 16.56 1.96 -8.50
CA ILE A 78 16.01 0.87 -9.32
C ILE A 78 15.85 1.21 -10.82
N GLY A 79 16.24 2.42 -11.24
CA GLY A 79 16.25 2.80 -12.66
C GLY A 79 14.89 3.05 -13.31
N THR A 80 13.86 3.39 -12.52
CA THR A 80 12.50 3.68 -13.03
C THR A 80 12.28 5.16 -13.40
N SER A 81 13.32 6.00 -13.30
CA SER A 81 13.29 7.38 -13.79
C SER A 81 13.89 7.50 -15.19
N THR A 82 13.24 8.26 -16.07
CA THR A 82 13.76 8.55 -17.40
C THR A 82 14.97 9.50 -17.29
N GLN A 83 15.93 9.33 -18.20
CA GLN A 83 17.25 9.96 -18.17
C GLN A 83 17.22 11.46 -17.77
N ASN A 84 18.04 11.82 -16.77
CA ASN A 84 18.46 13.18 -16.38
C ASN A 84 17.46 14.11 -15.67
N LYS A 85 16.33 13.63 -15.13
CA LYS A 85 15.47 14.49 -14.28
C LYS A 85 15.08 13.80 -12.97
N PHE A 86 15.77 14.18 -11.89
CA PHE A 86 15.59 13.68 -10.51
C PHE A 86 14.14 13.74 -9.98
N CYS A 87 13.28 14.60 -10.54
CA CYS A 87 12.01 15.00 -9.92
C CYS A 87 10.81 15.05 -10.87
N SER A 88 10.97 14.81 -12.19
CA SER A 88 9.92 15.14 -13.19
C SER A 88 8.90 14.03 -13.43
N ASP A 89 9.14 12.82 -12.92
CA ASP A 89 8.42 11.66 -13.41
C ASP A 89 7.34 11.19 -12.42
N ILE A 90 7.43 11.55 -11.14
CA ILE A 90 6.41 11.22 -10.12
C ILE A 90 5.18 12.12 -10.29
N THR A 91 4.03 11.48 -10.37
CA THR A 91 2.74 12.16 -10.52
C THR A 91 1.80 11.81 -9.38
N ASN A 92 1.41 12.83 -8.62
CA ASN A 92 0.36 12.66 -7.63
C ASN A 92 -1.03 12.62 -8.30
N ARG A 93 -1.92 11.75 -7.83
CA ARG A 93 -3.32 11.71 -8.29
C ARG A 93 -4.25 12.66 -7.52
N PHE A 94 -3.80 13.21 -6.40
CA PHE A 94 -4.54 14.15 -5.57
C PHE A 94 -3.92 15.54 -5.62
N ILE A 95 -3.90 16.15 -6.80
CA ILE A 95 -3.46 17.54 -7.00
C ILE A 95 -4.59 18.54 -6.68
N GLY A 96 -4.22 19.77 -6.30
CA GLY A 96 -5.17 20.82 -5.93
C GLY A 96 -4.48 21.94 -5.15
N GLY A 97 -5.18 23.06 -4.94
CA GLY A 97 -4.65 24.26 -4.29
C GLY A 97 -3.72 25.09 -5.19
N GLY A 98 -4.23 26.19 -5.75
CA GLY A 98 -3.44 27.09 -6.61
C GLY A 98 -2.74 26.38 -7.79
N PRO A 99 -1.79 27.02 -8.50
CA PRO A 99 -0.99 26.31 -9.50
C PRO A 99 -0.14 25.23 -8.83
N SER A 100 -0.52 23.97 -9.02
CA SER A 100 0.26 22.79 -8.60
C SER A 100 1.67 22.87 -9.22
N PRO A 101 2.75 22.69 -8.44
CA PRO A 101 4.12 22.76 -8.95
C PRO A 101 4.53 21.52 -9.77
N ILE A 102 3.61 20.57 -9.98
CA ILE A 102 3.82 19.34 -10.75
C ILE A 102 2.67 19.17 -11.75
N THR A 103 3.02 18.90 -13.00
CA THR A 103 2.14 18.41 -14.06
C THR A 103 1.98 16.91 -13.92
N ALA A 104 0.75 16.41 -14.01
CA ALA A 104 0.49 14.98 -13.99
C ALA A 104 0.98 14.30 -15.30
N THR A 105 1.77 13.25 -15.15
CA THR A 105 2.20 12.26 -16.14
C THR A 105 1.76 10.87 -15.67
N ASP A 106 1.45 9.96 -16.59
CA ASP A 106 0.85 8.67 -16.22
C ASP A 106 1.85 7.57 -15.84
N GLU A 107 3.15 7.87 -15.90
CA GLU A 107 4.21 6.85 -15.85
C GLU A 107 4.69 6.49 -14.46
N ASN A 108 4.55 7.31 -13.40
CA ASN A 108 4.95 6.94 -12.03
C ASN A 108 3.97 7.51 -10.97
N PRO A 109 2.86 6.81 -10.67
CA PRO A 109 1.84 7.38 -9.81
C PRO A 109 2.14 7.27 -8.32
N SER A 110 1.90 8.38 -7.62
CA SER A 110 1.75 8.41 -6.16
C SER A 110 0.31 8.79 -5.81
N TYR A 111 -0.28 8.02 -4.91
CA TYR A 111 -1.56 8.32 -4.28
C TYR A 111 -1.37 8.82 -2.84
N ALA A 112 -0.14 8.80 -2.34
CA ALA A 112 0.17 9.24 -0.99
C ALA A 112 -0.27 10.70 -0.79
N LEU A 113 -0.92 10.94 0.34
CA LEU A 113 -1.43 12.23 0.73
C LEU A 113 -1.06 12.47 2.20
N GLY A 114 -0.36 13.57 2.46
CA GLY A 114 -0.02 13.98 3.81
C GLY A 114 -1.27 14.11 4.66
N GLY A 115 -1.21 13.54 5.86
CA GLY A 115 -2.36 13.43 6.76
C GLY A 115 -3.24 12.21 6.54
N ALA A 116 -2.97 11.32 5.59
CA ALA A 116 -3.73 10.07 5.44
C ALA A 116 -3.60 9.18 6.69
N LEU A 117 -4.74 8.70 7.20
CA LEU A 117 -4.79 7.58 8.16
C LEU A 117 -4.81 6.25 7.39
N THR A 118 -4.55 5.13 8.07
CA THR A 118 -4.64 3.80 7.45
C THR A 118 -6.06 3.46 6.95
N GLY A 119 -7.09 4.05 7.55
CA GLY A 119 -8.49 3.92 7.14
C GLY A 119 -8.88 4.85 5.96
N ARG A 120 -10.15 5.27 5.93
CA ARG A 120 -10.69 6.18 4.88
C ARG A 120 -10.49 7.67 5.17
N LYS A 121 -10.33 8.04 6.43
CA LYS A 121 -10.22 9.44 6.88
C LYS A 121 -8.78 9.95 6.82
N THR A 122 -8.62 11.26 6.84
CA THR A 122 -7.35 11.94 7.11
C THR A 122 -7.31 12.47 8.55
N ILE A 123 -6.13 12.83 9.05
CA ILE A 123 -5.97 13.54 10.31
C ILE A 123 -6.72 14.88 10.31
N PHE A 124 -6.89 15.51 9.13
CA PHE A 124 -7.66 16.74 9.00
C PHE A 124 -9.15 16.53 9.27
N ASP A 125 -9.70 15.36 8.91
CA ASP A 125 -11.07 14.98 9.29
C ASP A 125 -11.21 14.89 10.81
N VAL A 126 -10.20 14.33 11.48
CA VAL A 126 -10.18 14.18 12.94
C VAL A 126 -10.07 15.57 13.59
N LEU A 127 -9.08 16.36 13.21
CA LEU A 127 -8.87 17.71 13.74
C LEU A 127 -10.10 18.60 13.52
N ASN A 128 -10.75 18.53 12.35
CA ASN A 128 -11.97 19.30 12.08
C ASN A 128 -13.11 18.89 13.01
N ALA A 129 -13.28 17.60 13.30
CA ALA A 129 -14.28 17.12 14.25
C ALA A 129 -14.04 17.64 15.69
N PHE A 130 -12.80 17.98 16.04
CA PHE A 130 -12.43 18.64 17.30
C PHE A 130 -12.37 20.17 17.21
N GLY A 131 -12.75 20.78 16.08
CA GLY A 131 -12.68 22.23 15.88
C GLY A 131 -11.26 22.79 15.73
N GLN A 132 -10.26 21.93 15.47
CA GLN A 132 -8.83 22.27 15.36
C GLN A 132 -8.34 22.34 13.90
N PHE A 133 -9.26 22.28 12.93
CA PHE A 133 -8.93 22.42 11.51
C PHE A 133 -10.06 23.14 10.75
N PRO A 134 -9.76 24.11 9.87
CA PRO A 134 -10.80 24.87 9.17
C PRO A 134 -11.60 24.00 8.19
N THR A 135 -12.92 24.04 8.31
CA THR A 135 -13.84 23.31 7.42
C THR A 135 -13.69 23.72 5.95
N GLU A 136 -13.27 24.95 5.67
CA GLU A 136 -13.09 25.43 4.29
C GLU A 136 -11.91 24.73 3.58
N LEU A 137 -10.89 24.27 4.30
CA LEU A 137 -9.78 23.51 3.72
C LEU A 137 -10.16 22.06 3.39
N LEU A 138 -11.26 21.55 3.95
CA LEU A 138 -11.85 20.27 3.57
C LEU A 138 -12.67 20.35 2.26
N LYS A 139 -12.84 21.55 1.70
CA LYS A 139 -13.54 21.80 0.42
C LYS A 139 -12.54 22.20 -0.68
N PRO A 140 -12.95 22.20 -1.98
CA PRO A 140 -12.11 22.72 -3.05
C PRO A 140 -11.61 24.16 -2.74
N PRO A 141 -10.36 24.50 -3.11
CA PRO A 141 -9.50 23.78 -4.05
C PRO A 141 -8.60 22.71 -3.40
N TYR A 142 -8.55 22.63 -2.07
CA TYR A 142 -7.77 21.60 -1.37
C TYR A 142 -8.58 20.32 -1.28
N ALA A 143 -9.66 20.26 -0.51
CA ALA A 143 -10.47 19.04 -0.36
C ALA A 143 -9.65 17.83 0.14
N VAL A 144 -9.00 17.99 1.29
CA VAL A 144 -8.13 16.99 1.94
C VAL A 144 -8.87 15.98 2.84
N SER A 145 -10.20 15.94 2.76
CA SER A 145 -11.08 15.05 3.53
C SER A 145 -11.26 13.69 2.86
N GLN A 146 -11.43 12.61 3.62
CA GLN A 146 -11.74 11.25 3.11
C GLN A 146 -10.70 10.65 2.16
N LEU A 147 -9.43 10.99 2.36
CA LEU A 147 -8.30 10.54 1.53
C LEU A 147 -7.28 9.71 2.31
N GLY A 148 -7.74 8.98 3.32
CA GLY A 148 -6.95 7.95 3.98
C GLY A 148 -6.55 6.83 3.01
N ILE A 149 -5.59 6.00 3.40
CA ILE A 149 -4.99 4.96 2.53
C ILE A 149 -6.05 4.04 1.91
N ARG A 150 -7.10 3.69 2.66
CA ARG A 150 -8.21 2.91 2.12
C ARG A 150 -8.88 3.60 0.94
N SER A 151 -9.18 4.90 1.09
CA SER A 151 -9.80 5.70 0.04
C SER A 151 -8.87 5.88 -1.16
N GLN A 152 -7.55 5.95 -0.94
CA GLN A 152 -6.57 6.02 -2.02
C GLN A 152 -6.60 4.76 -2.88
N ILE A 153 -6.64 3.58 -2.26
CA ILE A 153 -6.79 2.29 -2.95
C ILE A 153 -8.13 2.20 -3.68
N GLU A 154 -9.23 2.62 -3.04
CA GLU A 154 -10.56 2.66 -3.67
C GLU A 154 -10.58 3.62 -4.88
N HIS A 155 -9.89 4.76 -4.79
CA HIS A 155 -9.76 5.71 -5.90
C HIS A 155 -9.00 5.13 -7.08
N PHE A 156 -7.89 4.43 -6.82
CA PHE A 156 -7.13 3.71 -7.85
C PHE A 156 -8.05 2.78 -8.66
N PHE A 157 -8.91 2.00 -7.99
CA PHE A 157 -9.84 1.09 -8.66
C PHE A 157 -10.99 1.79 -9.40
N GLN A 158 -11.37 2.98 -8.96
CA GLN A 158 -12.46 3.72 -9.61
C GLN A 158 -11.98 4.49 -10.84
N ARG A 159 -10.72 4.94 -10.87
CA ARG A 159 -10.25 5.89 -11.88
C ARG A 159 -9.13 5.39 -12.77
N ASP A 160 -8.12 4.75 -12.19
CA ASP A 160 -6.89 4.46 -12.91
C ASP A 160 -6.85 3.01 -13.42
N ARG A 161 -7.26 2.04 -12.59
CA ARG A 161 -7.31 0.59 -12.92
C ARG A 161 -6.07 0.10 -13.69
N ARG A 162 -4.90 0.61 -13.31
CA ARG A 162 -3.65 0.32 -14.00
C ARG A 162 -3.18 -1.10 -13.70
N ASP A 163 -2.39 -1.63 -14.62
CA ASP A 163 -1.70 -2.88 -14.43
C ASP A 163 -0.61 -2.74 -13.35
N LEU A 164 -0.75 -3.47 -12.23
CA LEU A 164 0.20 -3.50 -11.11
C LEU A 164 1.10 -4.74 -11.13
N SER A 165 0.98 -5.59 -12.14
CA SER A 165 1.59 -6.92 -12.18
C SER A 165 3.12 -6.90 -12.35
N ALA A 166 3.67 -5.83 -12.93
CA ALA A 166 5.10 -5.56 -13.05
C ALA A 166 5.57 -4.38 -12.19
N GLN A 167 4.79 -4.01 -11.16
CA GLN A 167 5.08 -2.86 -10.30
C GLN A 167 5.37 -3.27 -8.85
N LEU A 168 6.25 -2.51 -8.18
CA LEU A 168 6.30 -2.50 -6.73
C LEU A 168 5.14 -1.65 -6.20
N THR A 169 4.16 -2.28 -5.59
CA THR A 169 3.07 -1.55 -4.92
C THR A 169 3.42 -1.34 -3.45
N VAL A 170 3.40 -0.09 -2.98
CA VAL A 170 3.74 0.26 -1.60
C VAL A 170 2.51 0.72 -0.84
N ILE A 171 2.31 0.17 0.35
CA ILE A 171 1.34 0.66 1.35
C ILE A 171 2.12 1.09 2.59
N TRP A 172 2.13 2.38 2.90
CA TRP A 172 2.81 2.90 4.09
C TRP A 172 1.97 3.95 4.81
N GLY A 173 1.52 3.64 6.03
CA GLY A 173 0.95 4.64 6.92
C GLY A 173 0.95 4.22 8.39
N GLY A 174 0.17 4.91 9.21
CA GLY A 174 0.02 4.62 10.63
C GLY A 174 0.60 5.69 11.56
N GLY A 175 1.50 6.54 11.07
CA GLY A 175 1.99 7.68 11.86
C GLY A 175 0.85 8.63 12.25
N ASN A 176 0.01 9.00 11.28
CA ASN A 176 -1.16 9.85 11.54
C ASN A 176 -2.23 9.16 12.41
N ASP A 177 -2.33 7.84 12.40
CA ASP A 177 -3.25 7.09 13.26
C ASP A 177 -2.85 7.26 14.73
N ILE A 178 -1.55 7.18 15.05
CA ILE A 178 -1.02 7.47 16.39
C ILE A 178 -1.41 8.90 16.81
N LEU A 179 -1.18 9.90 15.93
CA LEU A 179 -1.55 11.30 16.19
C LEU A 179 -3.06 11.48 16.41
N ALA A 180 -3.89 10.82 15.60
CA ALA A 180 -5.35 10.87 15.73
C ALA A 180 -5.82 10.27 17.06
N THR A 181 -5.22 9.16 17.49
CA THR A 181 -5.56 8.50 18.76
C THR A 181 -5.20 9.36 19.97
N VAL A 182 -4.10 10.13 19.92
CA VAL A 182 -3.76 11.12 20.97
C VAL A 182 -4.88 12.16 21.11
N LEU A 183 -5.33 12.74 19.99
CA LEU A 183 -6.43 13.73 19.99
C LEU A 183 -7.74 13.15 20.55
N GLN A 184 -7.97 11.86 20.32
CA GLN A 184 -9.15 11.14 20.81
C GLN A 184 -9.03 10.65 22.26
N GLN A 185 -7.90 10.93 22.94
CA GLN A 185 -7.63 10.51 24.32
C GLN A 185 -7.76 8.99 24.53
N GLN A 186 -7.42 8.22 23.50
CA GLN A 186 -7.41 6.76 23.55
C GLN A 186 -6.02 6.26 23.97
N ASN A 187 -5.83 4.95 24.10
CA ASN A 187 -4.53 4.36 24.46
C ASN A 187 -3.74 3.90 23.22
N LEU A 188 -2.43 3.71 23.37
CA LEU A 188 -1.53 3.34 22.27
C LEU A 188 -1.90 2.01 21.61
N ASN A 189 -2.37 1.03 22.40
CA ASN A 189 -2.81 -0.25 21.87
C ASN A 189 -4.01 -0.10 20.93
N THR A 190 -4.93 0.83 21.21
CA THR A 190 -6.04 1.14 20.30
C THR A 190 -5.54 1.69 18.97
N ALA A 191 -4.53 2.57 18.96
CA ALA A 191 -3.90 3.03 17.71
C ALA A 191 -3.32 1.84 16.93
N PHE A 192 -2.56 0.97 17.60
CA PHE A 192 -1.90 -0.16 16.96
C PHE A 192 -2.91 -1.18 16.40
N GLU A 193 -3.97 -1.50 17.13
CA GLU A 193 -5.04 -2.37 16.65
C GLU A 193 -5.73 -1.78 15.41
N GLN A 194 -6.01 -0.47 15.39
CA GLN A 194 -6.57 0.20 14.22
C GLN A 194 -5.63 0.14 13.02
N ILE A 195 -4.34 0.46 13.21
CA ILE A 195 -3.32 0.40 12.16
C ILE A 195 -3.24 -0.99 11.56
N LEU A 196 -3.16 -2.03 12.40
CA LEU A 196 -3.04 -3.43 11.99
C LEU A 196 -4.29 -3.91 11.25
N ASN A 197 -5.49 -3.63 11.78
CA ASN A 197 -6.75 -4.03 11.16
C ASN A 197 -6.95 -3.36 9.80
N ASN A 198 -6.69 -2.06 9.70
CA ASN A 198 -6.81 -1.33 8.44
C ASN A 198 -5.73 -1.76 7.44
N SER A 199 -4.50 -1.99 7.88
CA SER A 199 -3.41 -2.49 7.03
C SER A 199 -3.75 -3.85 6.42
N LYS A 200 -4.30 -4.77 7.23
CA LYS A 200 -4.81 -6.06 6.75
C LYS A 200 -5.94 -5.87 5.71
N ALA A 201 -6.91 -5.01 6.01
CA ALA A 201 -8.03 -4.74 5.10
C ALA A 201 -7.58 -4.09 3.77
N ASN A 202 -6.56 -3.23 3.83
CA ASN A 202 -5.96 -2.57 2.67
C ASN A 202 -5.25 -3.58 1.77
N LEU A 203 -4.41 -4.46 2.33
CA LEU A 203 -3.76 -5.54 1.57
C LEU A 203 -4.79 -6.46 0.90
N ILE A 204 -5.77 -6.95 1.66
CA ILE A 204 -6.83 -7.82 1.13
C ILE A 204 -7.55 -7.12 -0.03
N THR A 205 -7.89 -5.84 0.12
CA THR A 205 -8.63 -5.15 -0.95
C THR A 205 -7.77 -4.87 -2.16
N LEU A 206 -6.50 -4.51 -1.99
CA LEU A 206 -5.56 -4.35 -3.09
C LEU A 206 -5.46 -5.64 -3.90
N LEU A 207 -5.13 -6.77 -3.24
CA LEU A 207 -4.88 -8.05 -3.92
C LEU A 207 -6.15 -8.67 -4.52
N ARG A 208 -7.31 -8.49 -3.87
CA ARG A 208 -8.59 -8.96 -4.42
C ARG A 208 -8.93 -8.30 -5.74
N ASN A 209 -8.73 -6.99 -5.84
CA ASN A 209 -9.27 -6.18 -6.94
C ASN A 209 -8.21 -5.75 -7.97
N SER A 210 -6.94 -6.15 -7.78
CA SER A 210 -5.86 -5.87 -8.72
C SER A 210 -5.14 -7.15 -9.15
N ASN A 211 -4.16 -6.96 -10.02
CA ASN A 211 -3.16 -7.95 -10.41
C ASN A 211 -1.78 -7.64 -9.77
N ALA A 212 -1.73 -6.91 -8.65
CA ALA A 212 -0.49 -6.63 -7.94
C ALA A 212 0.16 -7.93 -7.46
N LYS A 213 1.46 -8.11 -7.78
CA LYS A 213 2.24 -9.29 -7.40
C LYS A 213 3.38 -9.01 -6.44
N THR A 214 3.96 -7.81 -6.46
CA THR A 214 4.95 -7.39 -5.46
C THR A 214 4.37 -6.25 -4.64
N VAL A 215 4.16 -6.49 -3.34
CA VAL A 215 3.65 -5.49 -2.40
C VAL A 215 4.63 -5.29 -1.27
N LEU A 216 5.03 -4.05 -1.00
CA LEU A 216 5.76 -3.68 0.21
C LEU A 216 4.80 -2.98 1.18
N ILE A 217 4.78 -3.44 2.43
CA ILE A 217 3.98 -2.83 3.49
C ILE A 217 4.86 -2.34 4.64
N SER A 218 4.59 -1.12 5.10
CA SER A 218 5.21 -0.57 6.31
C SER A 218 4.17 0.12 7.19
N SER A 219 4.43 0.16 8.49
CA SER A 219 3.54 0.75 9.49
C SER A 219 4.29 1.72 10.38
N GLY A 220 3.67 2.85 10.70
CA GLY A 220 4.26 3.89 11.54
C GLY A 220 5.36 4.68 10.83
N ALA A 221 6.21 5.33 11.62
CA ALA A 221 7.39 6.06 11.20
C ALA A 221 8.58 5.64 12.08
N PRO A 222 9.84 6.00 11.74
CA PRO A 222 10.97 5.79 12.64
C PRO A 222 10.83 6.66 13.90
N ILE A 223 10.73 6.03 15.07
CA ILE A 223 10.40 6.73 16.32
C ILE A 223 11.62 6.84 17.22
N ILE A 224 12.29 5.74 17.54
CA ILE A 224 13.39 5.72 18.50
C ILE A 224 14.33 4.55 18.25
N GLY A 225 15.63 4.78 18.43
CA GLY A 225 16.63 3.71 18.37
C GLY A 225 18.06 4.21 18.37
N SER A 226 18.99 3.34 17.99
CA SER A 226 20.42 3.63 17.87
C SER A 226 21.03 3.10 16.57
N VAL A 227 21.80 3.94 15.88
CA VAL A 227 22.60 3.57 14.70
C VAL A 227 24.05 3.83 15.03
N ASP A 228 24.88 2.80 15.01
CA ASP A 228 26.32 2.90 15.29
C ASP A 228 26.63 3.65 16.61
N GLY A 229 25.83 3.37 17.65
CA GLY A 229 25.94 4.01 18.97
C GLY A 229 25.37 5.42 19.05
N VAL A 230 24.87 5.99 17.95
CA VAL A 230 24.19 7.29 17.93
C VAL A 230 22.70 7.09 18.07
N ASN A 231 22.13 7.59 19.17
CA ASN A 231 20.70 7.51 19.43
C ASN A 231 19.92 8.51 18.57
N TYR A 232 18.75 8.11 18.09
CA TYR A 232 17.77 9.00 17.48
C TYR A 232 16.43 8.90 18.22
N VAL A 233 15.73 10.02 18.25
CA VAL A 233 14.40 10.14 18.86
C VAL A 233 13.60 11.12 18.03
N LEU A 234 12.43 10.69 17.56
CA LEU A 234 11.44 11.54 16.91
C LEU A 234 11.06 12.68 17.88
N PRO A 235 11.25 13.96 17.52
CA PRO A 235 11.08 15.05 18.46
C PRO A 235 9.68 15.09 19.09
N TYR A 236 8.64 14.74 18.31
CA TYR A 236 7.26 14.71 18.78
C TYR A 236 6.97 13.70 19.90
N ILE A 237 7.86 12.73 20.18
CA ILE A 237 7.69 11.82 21.33
C ILE A 237 7.51 12.61 22.63
N ARG A 238 8.19 13.76 22.76
CA ARG A 238 8.15 14.60 23.97
C ARG A 238 6.74 15.11 24.28
N ASP A 239 5.88 15.22 23.25
CA ASP A 239 4.52 15.73 23.35
C ASP A 239 3.47 14.62 23.51
N LEU A 240 3.88 13.34 23.45
CA LEU A 240 3.00 12.20 23.70
C LEU A 240 2.69 12.03 25.20
N PRO A 241 1.56 11.39 25.56
CA PRO A 241 1.29 11.02 26.95
C PRO A 241 2.46 10.24 27.56
N GLN A 242 2.82 10.52 28.82
CA GLN A 242 3.98 9.89 29.49
C GLN A 242 3.92 8.35 29.42
N SER A 243 2.73 7.77 29.64
CA SER A 243 2.53 6.32 29.57
C SER A 243 2.80 5.75 28.17
N TRP A 244 2.64 6.53 27.11
CA TRP A 244 2.98 6.12 25.74
C TRP A 244 4.48 6.22 25.51
N GLN A 245 5.13 7.27 26.01
CA GLN A 245 6.59 7.41 25.94
C GLN A 245 7.27 6.19 26.60
N GLU A 246 6.82 5.78 27.78
CA GLU A 246 7.32 4.59 28.50
C GLU A 246 7.10 3.28 27.70
N GLN A 247 5.93 3.14 27.06
CA GLN A 247 5.64 1.99 26.18
C GLN A 247 6.54 1.97 24.94
N ILE A 248 6.73 3.12 24.30
CA ILE A 248 7.61 3.27 23.14
C ILE A 248 9.06 2.93 23.51
N GLN A 249 9.56 3.47 24.63
CA GLN A 249 10.89 3.16 25.15
C GLN A 249 11.08 1.68 25.50
N SER A 250 10.01 0.99 25.92
CA SER A 250 10.03 -0.46 26.17
C SER A 250 9.80 -1.32 24.93
N GLY A 251 9.76 -0.71 23.73
CA GLY A 251 9.76 -1.42 22.45
C GLY A 251 8.37 -1.65 21.85
N ALA A 252 7.36 -0.87 22.24
CA ALA A 252 6.02 -0.97 21.65
C ALA A 252 6.03 -0.83 20.11
N ASN A 253 6.88 0.04 19.55
CA ASN A 253 6.96 0.17 18.09
C ASN A 253 7.51 -1.10 17.41
N SER A 254 8.48 -1.78 18.02
CA SER A 254 8.97 -3.08 17.53
C SER A 254 7.86 -4.14 17.50
N ILE A 255 6.95 -4.13 18.49
CA ILE A 255 5.78 -5.02 18.51
C ILE A 255 4.84 -4.72 17.33
N LEU A 256 4.61 -3.44 17.01
CA LEU A 256 3.81 -3.05 15.84
C LEU A 256 4.41 -3.62 14.54
N HIS A 257 5.73 -3.51 14.35
CA HIS A 257 6.41 -4.07 13.18
C HIS A 257 6.36 -5.60 13.13
N ILE A 258 6.55 -6.29 14.25
CA ILE A 258 6.42 -7.76 14.33
C ILE A 258 5.00 -8.20 13.92
N LYS A 259 3.97 -7.52 14.44
CA LYS A 259 2.58 -7.82 14.07
C LYS A 259 2.27 -7.49 12.61
N THR A 260 2.88 -6.44 12.06
CA THR A 260 2.77 -6.11 10.62
C THR A 260 3.35 -7.22 9.76
N GLN A 261 4.50 -7.78 10.14
CA GLN A 261 5.10 -8.94 9.47
C GLN A 261 4.21 -10.19 9.58
N GLN A 262 3.61 -10.43 10.75
CA GLN A 262 2.66 -11.54 10.92
C GLN A 262 1.45 -11.42 9.99
N ILE A 263 0.91 -10.20 9.82
CA ILE A 263 -0.17 -9.93 8.87
C ILE A 263 0.31 -10.18 7.44
N ALA A 264 1.49 -9.70 7.04
CA ALA A 264 2.02 -9.96 5.71
C ALA A 264 2.15 -11.47 5.42
N ASN A 265 2.63 -12.25 6.39
CA ASN A 265 2.74 -13.70 6.29
C ASN A 265 1.36 -14.40 6.23
N GLU A 266 0.38 -13.92 6.98
CA GLU A 266 -1.00 -14.42 6.94
C GLU A 266 -1.62 -14.17 5.56
N ILE A 267 -1.53 -12.94 5.05
CA ILE A 267 -2.08 -12.58 3.75
C ILE A 267 -1.35 -13.30 2.61
N THR A 268 -0.05 -13.54 2.72
CA THR A 268 0.69 -14.34 1.70
C THR A 268 0.10 -15.74 1.56
N LYS A 269 -0.36 -16.36 2.65
CA LYS A 269 -1.06 -17.67 2.59
C LYS A 269 -2.46 -17.60 1.99
N MET A 270 -3.05 -16.41 1.93
CA MET A 270 -4.37 -16.16 1.35
C MET A 270 -4.27 -15.76 -0.13
N PHE A 271 -3.16 -15.15 -0.53
CA PHE A 271 -2.84 -14.74 -1.89
C PHE A 271 -1.46 -15.28 -2.29
N PRO A 272 -1.31 -16.61 -2.41
CA PRO A 272 -0.02 -17.29 -2.62
C PRO A 272 0.68 -16.94 -3.94
N TYR A 273 -0.03 -16.32 -4.89
CA TYR A 273 0.52 -15.77 -6.13
C TYR A 273 1.26 -14.44 -5.95
N ALA A 274 1.14 -13.78 -4.78
CA ALA A 274 1.73 -12.47 -4.51
C ALA A 274 2.86 -12.54 -3.47
N THR A 275 3.93 -11.81 -3.73
CA THR A 275 5.04 -11.55 -2.80
C THR A 275 4.75 -10.32 -1.96
N ILE A 276 4.57 -10.51 -0.65
CA ILE A 276 4.29 -9.43 0.30
C ILE A 276 5.47 -9.24 1.25
N ILE A 277 6.16 -8.11 1.12
CA ILE A 277 7.36 -7.75 1.86
C ILE A 277 6.97 -6.80 2.99
N SER A 278 7.18 -7.21 4.24
CA SER A 278 7.06 -6.30 5.37
C SER A 278 8.37 -5.54 5.59
N PHE A 279 8.31 -4.22 5.55
CA PHE A 279 9.43 -3.33 5.80
C PHE A 279 9.31 -2.66 7.17
N ASN A 280 10.25 -2.96 8.06
CA ASN A 280 10.44 -2.22 9.30
C ASN A 280 11.24 -0.95 8.99
N ASN A 281 10.66 0.22 9.25
CA ASN A 281 11.24 1.51 8.89
C ASN A 281 12.19 2.08 9.96
N GLU A 282 12.37 1.42 11.11
CA GLU A 282 13.31 1.88 12.13
C GLU A 282 14.76 1.85 11.63
N TYR A 283 15.49 2.97 11.79
CA TYR A 283 16.88 3.07 11.37
C TYR A 283 17.77 2.06 12.12
N GLU A 284 17.51 1.83 13.41
CA GLU A 284 18.24 0.83 14.20
C GLU A 284 18.05 -0.59 13.65
N TYR A 285 16.82 -0.97 13.30
CA TYR A 285 16.53 -2.30 12.77
C TYR A 285 17.30 -2.53 11.47
N ASN A 286 17.26 -1.57 10.56
CA ASN A 286 17.93 -1.65 9.28
C ASN A 286 19.45 -1.61 9.42
N TRP A 287 20.00 -0.80 10.32
CA TRP A 287 21.43 -0.78 10.62
C TRP A 287 21.93 -2.11 11.19
N LYS A 288 21.19 -2.71 12.14
CA LYS A 288 21.54 -4.03 12.68
C LYS A 288 21.51 -5.13 11.61
N ARG A 289 20.59 -5.03 10.66
CA ARG A 289 20.44 -5.99 9.55
C ARG A 289 21.54 -5.85 8.50
N PHE A 290 21.84 -4.62 8.09
CA PHE A 290 22.67 -4.36 6.91
C PHE A 290 24.08 -3.83 7.22
N GLY A 291 24.30 -3.30 8.42
CA GLY A 291 25.56 -2.71 8.86
C GLY A 291 26.13 -1.74 7.83
N ASP A 292 27.41 -1.94 7.51
CA ASP A 292 28.17 -1.09 6.57
C ASP A 292 27.54 -0.95 5.18
N LYS A 293 26.68 -1.90 4.75
CA LYS A 293 25.97 -1.77 3.46
C LYS A 293 24.92 -0.64 3.49
N LEU A 294 24.30 -0.41 4.63
CA LEU A 294 23.38 0.72 4.82
C LEU A 294 24.14 2.01 5.12
N GLY A 295 25.19 1.91 5.93
CA GLY A 295 25.91 3.07 6.44
C GLY A 295 25.25 3.72 7.65
N ASN A 296 26.01 4.57 8.35
CA ASN A 296 25.58 5.26 9.57
C ASN A 296 25.19 6.73 9.32
N PHE A 297 24.60 7.40 10.31
CA PHE A 297 24.15 8.79 10.19
C PHE A 297 25.22 9.76 9.66
N LYS A 298 26.47 9.61 10.10
CA LYS A 298 27.58 10.46 9.65
C LYS A 298 27.81 10.36 8.14
N GLN A 299 27.71 9.16 7.56
CA GLN A 299 27.85 8.97 6.10
C GLN A 299 26.73 9.62 5.30
N TYR A 300 25.54 9.80 5.89
CA TYR A 300 24.44 10.56 5.30
C TYR A 300 24.53 12.08 5.57
N GLY A 301 25.56 12.52 6.30
CA GLY A 301 25.73 13.92 6.71
C GLY A 301 24.81 14.35 7.86
N ILE A 302 24.29 13.39 8.64
CA ILE A 302 23.41 13.61 9.79
C ILE A 302 24.27 13.68 11.05
N ILE A 303 24.07 14.75 11.82
CA ILE A 303 24.82 15.09 13.04
C ILE A 303 23.85 15.28 14.22
N ASN A 304 22.69 15.93 14.00
CA ASN A 304 21.62 16.05 14.97
C ASN A 304 20.51 15.02 14.66
N THR A 305 20.23 14.14 15.62
CA THR A 305 19.29 13.01 15.49
C THR A 305 18.10 13.10 16.44
N THR A 306 17.95 14.21 17.17
CA THR A 306 16.96 14.33 18.26
C THR A 306 16.17 15.62 18.24
N ASP A 307 16.66 16.64 17.53
CA ASP A 307 15.98 17.92 17.39
C ASP A 307 15.52 18.13 15.94
N ALA A 308 14.51 18.96 15.78
CA ALA A 308 14.00 19.39 14.48
C ALA A 308 14.84 20.55 13.92
N ALA A 309 15.07 20.57 12.61
CA ALA A 309 15.74 21.69 11.94
C ALA A 309 14.85 22.94 11.81
N GLN A 310 13.53 22.74 11.72
CA GLN A 310 12.54 23.79 11.58
C GLN A 310 12.25 24.44 12.93
N GLU A 311 12.51 25.74 13.00
CA GLU A 311 11.92 26.59 14.02
C GLU A 311 10.47 26.82 13.61
N GLU A 312 9.54 26.11 14.26
CA GLU A 312 8.13 26.39 14.11
C GLU A 312 7.89 27.78 14.70
N ALA A 313 7.78 28.78 13.83
CA ALA A 313 7.39 30.11 14.21
C ALA A 313 6.10 30.00 15.01
N GLN A 314 6.11 30.47 16.26
CA GLN A 314 4.88 30.68 17.00
C GLN A 314 3.91 31.37 16.05
N LEU A 315 2.73 30.77 15.87
CA LEU A 315 1.63 31.39 15.15
C LEU A 315 1.53 32.82 15.67
N ASP A 316 1.95 33.78 14.86
CA ASP A 316 1.66 35.18 15.14
C ASP A 316 0.12 35.19 15.19
N GLN A 317 -0.44 35.45 16.38
CA GLN A 317 -1.85 35.29 16.73
C GLN A 317 -2.76 36.27 15.98
N LYS A 318 -2.64 36.34 14.65
CA LYS A 318 -3.62 36.98 13.81
C LYS A 318 -4.73 35.98 13.57
N ASP A 319 -5.87 36.30 14.17
CA ASP A 319 -7.21 35.81 13.82
C ASP A 319 -7.77 34.63 14.64
N GLY A 320 -7.13 34.23 15.75
CA GLY A 320 -7.76 33.34 16.74
C GLY A 320 -8.05 31.92 16.25
N ILE A 321 -7.45 31.48 15.14
CA ILE A 321 -7.54 30.11 14.62
C ILE A 321 -6.35 29.32 15.17
N LEU A 322 -6.61 28.48 16.18
CA LEU A 322 -5.65 27.50 16.70
C LEU A 322 -5.49 26.36 15.68
N TYR A 323 -4.40 26.37 14.92
CA TYR A 323 -3.94 25.17 14.22
C TYR A 323 -3.07 24.36 15.18
N ASN A 324 -3.69 23.61 16.08
CA ASN A 324 -2.98 22.64 16.94
C ASN A 324 -2.66 21.37 16.15
N LEU A 325 -2.01 21.55 15.00
CA LEU A 325 -1.19 20.48 14.45
C LEU A 325 -0.05 20.22 15.44
N PRO A 326 0.46 18.97 15.51
CA PRO A 326 1.51 18.64 16.46
C PRO A 326 2.71 19.57 16.23
N THR A 327 2.96 20.46 17.17
CA THR A 327 3.99 21.50 17.11
C THR A 327 4.69 21.56 18.47
N VAL A 328 6.02 21.71 18.45
CA VAL A 328 6.82 21.74 19.68
C VAL A 328 6.79 23.15 20.25
N ALA A 329 6.68 23.28 21.57
CA ALA A 329 6.87 24.56 22.24
C ALA A 329 8.29 25.08 21.97
N ALA A 330 8.40 26.23 21.28
CA ALA A 330 9.66 26.91 21.04
C ALA A 330 10.25 27.40 22.38
N GLU A 331 11.27 26.73 22.90
CA GLU A 331 12.15 27.31 23.92
C GLU A 331 13.17 28.24 23.25
N ASN A 332 13.24 29.47 23.76
CA ASN A 332 14.18 30.55 23.45
C ASN A 332 15.47 30.12 22.72
N GLN A 333 15.45 30.13 21.39
CA GLN A 333 16.68 30.13 20.59
C GLN A 333 16.75 31.40 19.75
N THR A 334 17.51 32.36 20.26
CA THR A 334 17.89 33.56 19.53
C THR A 334 19.03 33.23 18.57
N SER A 335 18.84 33.57 17.29
CA SER A 335 19.88 33.88 16.29
C SER A 335 20.45 32.78 15.38
N HIS A 336 19.64 32.10 14.55
CA HIS A 336 20.16 31.42 13.35
C HIS A 336 19.64 32.04 12.04
N ARG A 337 20.34 33.09 11.59
CA ARG A 337 20.20 33.62 10.21
C ARG A 337 20.76 32.56 9.24
N LYS A 338 19.91 32.14 8.29
CA LYS A 338 20.12 31.12 7.22
C LYS A 338 20.00 29.66 7.72
N GLN A 339 18.78 29.23 8.05
CA GLN A 339 18.50 27.85 8.47
C GLN A 339 18.37 26.92 7.25
N THR A 340 19.28 25.96 7.17
CA THR A 340 19.21 24.81 6.25
C THR A 340 18.88 23.57 7.07
N GLU A 341 18.16 22.58 6.51
CA GLU A 341 17.97 21.28 7.16
C GLU A 341 19.24 20.39 7.21
N ALA A 342 20.35 20.88 6.64
CA ALA A 342 21.60 20.15 6.58
C ALA A 342 22.12 19.80 7.99
N GLY A 343 22.52 18.54 8.17
CA GLY A 343 22.99 18.05 9.47
C GLY A 343 21.90 17.45 10.36
N PHE A 344 20.62 17.62 10.06
CA PHE A 344 19.53 17.12 10.89
C PHE A 344 18.92 15.83 10.32
N LEU A 345 18.50 14.93 11.20
CA LEU A 345 17.67 13.78 10.85
C LEU A 345 16.21 14.19 10.64
N TYR A 346 15.72 15.13 11.46
CA TYR A 346 14.32 15.58 11.46
C TYR A 346 14.21 17.00 10.93
N PHE A 347 13.31 17.19 9.96
CA PHE A 347 12.98 18.49 9.39
C PHE A 347 12.11 19.29 10.35
N ASP A 348 10.95 18.74 10.72
CA ASP A 348 10.07 19.26 11.77
C ASP A 348 9.99 18.23 12.92
N SER A 349 8.95 18.31 13.74
CA SER A 349 8.77 17.37 14.85
C SER A 349 8.42 15.93 14.45
N LEU A 350 8.03 15.71 13.18
CA LEU A 350 7.41 14.47 12.69
C LEU A 350 8.14 13.83 11.51
N HIS A 351 8.74 14.63 10.65
CA HIS A 351 9.19 14.24 9.33
C HIS A 351 10.71 14.25 9.22
N PRO A 352 11.33 13.24 8.61
CA PRO A 352 12.75 13.27 8.33
C PRO A 352 13.13 14.34 7.31
N THR A 353 14.37 14.80 7.38
CA THR A 353 15.00 15.58 6.31
C THR A 353 15.23 14.71 5.06
N GLU A 354 15.69 15.33 3.97
CA GLU A 354 16.14 14.58 2.79
C GLU A 354 17.17 13.49 3.15
N ALA A 355 18.08 13.75 4.10
CA ALA A 355 19.10 12.80 4.51
C ALA A 355 18.51 11.55 5.17
N GLY A 356 17.52 11.72 6.05
CA GLY A 356 16.80 10.59 6.64
C GLY A 356 16.06 9.78 5.57
N HIS A 357 15.41 10.46 4.62
CA HIS A 357 14.75 9.80 3.49
C HIS A 357 15.71 9.03 2.57
N ARG A 358 16.94 9.51 2.35
CA ARG A 358 17.97 8.75 1.61
C ARG A 358 18.33 7.45 2.32
N MET A 359 18.51 7.51 3.63
CA MET A 359 18.81 6.31 4.43
C MET A 359 17.66 5.31 4.41
N LEU A 360 16.40 5.78 4.49
CA LEU A 360 15.21 4.93 4.33
C LEU A 360 15.15 4.29 2.94
N ALA A 361 15.40 5.05 1.87
CA ALA A 361 15.41 4.52 0.51
C ALA A 361 16.47 3.43 0.33
N LYS A 362 17.67 3.63 0.88
CA LYS A 362 18.74 2.62 0.83
C LYS A 362 18.37 1.36 1.61
N ALA A 363 17.71 1.50 2.77
CA ALA A 363 17.22 0.35 3.53
C ALA A 363 16.14 -0.43 2.76
N ILE A 364 15.25 0.25 2.04
CA ILE A 364 14.26 -0.39 1.17
C ILE A 364 14.95 -1.10 0.01
N GLU A 365 15.89 -0.46 -0.68
CA GLU A 365 16.69 -1.06 -1.76
C GLU A 365 17.36 -2.37 -1.31
N LEU A 366 18.05 -2.35 -0.16
CA LEU A 366 18.70 -3.54 0.40
C LEU A 366 17.68 -4.62 0.78
N THR A 367 16.51 -4.24 1.30
CA THR A 367 15.43 -5.18 1.60
C THR A 367 14.89 -5.83 0.32
N LEU A 368 14.72 -5.06 -0.76
CA LEU A 368 14.27 -5.59 -2.06
C LEU A 368 15.32 -6.53 -2.66
N ALA A 369 16.61 -6.21 -2.54
CA ALA A 369 17.70 -7.06 -3.01
C ALA A 369 17.70 -8.45 -2.35
N GLU A 370 17.39 -8.55 -1.05
CA GLU A 370 17.24 -9.86 -0.38
C GLU A 370 16.01 -10.64 -0.85
N HIS A 371 15.01 -9.96 -1.41
CA HIS A 371 13.80 -10.57 -1.98
C HIS A 371 13.85 -10.68 -3.51
N GLN A 372 14.99 -10.40 -4.14
CA GLN A 372 15.11 -10.30 -5.59
C GLN A 372 14.60 -11.57 -6.29
N ALA A 373 15.01 -12.76 -5.84
CA ALA A 373 14.56 -14.01 -6.45
C ALA A 373 13.04 -14.18 -6.43
N ALA A 374 12.38 -13.82 -5.32
CA ALA A 374 10.92 -13.88 -5.18
C ALA A 374 10.22 -12.80 -6.03
N ILE A 375 10.83 -11.62 -6.16
CA ILE A 375 10.32 -10.54 -7.02
C ILE A 375 10.44 -10.94 -8.49
N GLU A 376 11.59 -11.46 -8.92
CA GLU A 376 11.83 -11.92 -10.28
C GLU A 376 10.89 -13.06 -10.65
N SER A 377 10.68 -14.01 -9.74
CA SER A 377 9.68 -15.05 -9.90
C SER A 377 8.24 -14.55 -9.78
N SER A 378 8.00 -13.26 -9.52
CA SER A 378 6.65 -12.68 -9.43
C SER A 378 6.26 -11.88 -10.68
N LEU A 379 7.21 -11.52 -11.54
CA LEU A 379 6.97 -10.67 -12.70
C LEU A 379 6.21 -11.39 -13.80
N THR A 380 5.38 -10.62 -14.50
CA THR A 380 4.40 -11.17 -15.44
C THR A 380 4.53 -10.67 -16.85
N GLN A 381 4.18 -11.53 -17.79
CA GLN A 381 3.85 -11.16 -19.14
C GLN A 381 2.33 -11.03 -19.29
N THR A 382 1.86 -9.86 -19.72
CA THR A 382 0.44 -9.64 -20.01
C THR A 382 0.12 -10.17 -21.40
N ILE A 383 -0.82 -11.13 -21.48
CA ILE A 383 -1.32 -11.75 -22.70
C ILE A 383 -2.81 -11.42 -22.81
N THR A 384 -3.17 -10.53 -23.74
CA THR A 384 -4.57 -10.16 -23.99
C THR A 384 -5.00 -10.64 -25.38
N SER A 385 -6.08 -11.42 -25.40
CA SER A 385 -6.71 -11.93 -26.61
C SER A 385 -7.84 -11.04 -27.12
N ALA A 386 -7.85 -10.72 -28.41
CA ALA A 386 -9.07 -10.21 -29.07
C ALA A 386 -9.78 -11.28 -29.93
N GLU A 387 -9.11 -12.37 -30.35
CA GLU A 387 -9.64 -13.25 -31.42
C GLU A 387 -9.38 -14.76 -31.26
N ASN A 388 -8.48 -15.24 -30.39
CA ASN A 388 -8.29 -16.69 -30.21
C ASN A 388 -9.12 -17.25 -29.05
N PHE A 389 -9.55 -18.50 -29.20
CA PHE A 389 -10.32 -19.26 -28.21
C PHE A 389 -9.45 -20.18 -27.37
N ILE A 390 -8.15 -20.33 -27.66
CA ILE A 390 -7.20 -21.16 -26.90
C ILE A 390 -5.91 -20.38 -26.69
N TYR A 391 -5.46 -20.29 -25.44
CA TYR A 391 -4.17 -19.70 -25.05
C TYR A 391 -3.36 -20.64 -24.17
N THR A 392 -2.05 -20.55 -24.33
CA THR A 392 -1.07 -21.14 -23.44
C THR A 392 -0.08 -20.04 -23.07
N GLY A 393 0.14 -19.87 -21.77
CA GLY A 393 1.14 -18.99 -21.19
C GLY A 393 2.56 -19.49 -21.44
N THR A 394 3.48 -18.94 -20.67
CA THR A 394 4.91 -19.18 -20.76
C THR A 394 5.37 -20.07 -19.61
N SER A 395 6.68 -20.17 -19.38
CA SER A 395 7.23 -20.85 -18.19
C SER A 395 7.42 -19.88 -17.01
N GLY A 396 7.02 -18.62 -17.18
CA GLY A 396 7.04 -17.62 -16.12
C GLY A 396 5.62 -17.15 -15.87
N ASN A 397 5.43 -16.34 -14.84
CA ASN A 397 4.09 -15.90 -14.49
C ASN A 397 3.44 -15.10 -15.62
N ASP A 398 2.15 -15.27 -15.80
CA ASP A 398 1.38 -14.58 -16.80
C ASP A 398 0.17 -13.86 -16.21
N PHE A 399 -0.31 -12.85 -16.93
CA PHE A 399 -1.64 -12.29 -16.76
C PHE A 399 -2.40 -12.50 -18.07
N ILE A 400 -3.30 -13.48 -18.09
CA ILE A 400 -4.02 -13.91 -19.29
C ILE A 400 -5.50 -13.55 -19.15
N THR A 401 -6.04 -12.84 -20.15
CA THR A 401 -7.48 -12.54 -20.22
C THR A 401 -8.10 -13.13 -21.49
N SER A 402 -9.22 -13.84 -21.35
CA SER A 402 -9.96 -14.48 -22.44
C SER A 402 -10.81 -13.50 -23.27
N SER A 403 -11.36 -14.02 -24.38
CA SER A 403 -12.41 -13.36 -25.17
C SER A 403 -13.77 -13.46 -24.46
N PRO A 404 -14.70 -12.50 -24.67
CA PRO A 404 -16.08 -12.59 -24.17
C PRO A 404 -16.87 -13.83 -24.59
N ASP A 405 -16.50 -14.51 -25.68
CA ASP A 405 -17.25 -15.62 -26.27
C ASP A 405 -16.89 -17.02 -25.70
N GLY A 406 -16.09 -17.05 -24.62
CA GLY A 406 -15.55 -18.26 -24.01
C GLY A 406 -14.19 -18.65 -24.59
N SER A 407 -13.32 -19.26 -23.79
CA SER A 407 -11.97 -19.65 -24.20
C SER A 407 -11.38 -20.75 -23.31
N THR A 408 -10.36 -21.44 -23.81
CA THR A 408 -9.48 -22.29 -23.02
C THR A 408 -8.19 -21.53 -22.71
N LEU A 409 -7.88 -21.30 -21.44
CA LEU A 409 -6.61 -20.69 -21.01
C LEU A 409 -5.78 -21.74 -20.25
N HIS A 410 -4.51 -21.86 -20.61
CA HIS A 410 -3.52 -22.64 -19.86
C HIS A 410 -2.41 -21.69 -19.38
N GLY A 411 -2.16 -21.61 -18.08
CA GLY A 411 -1.09 -20.80 -17.50
C GLY A 411 0.30 -21.40 -17.77
N ALA A 412 0.42 -22.72 -17.60
CA ALA A 412 1.63 -23.53 -17.76
C ALA A 412 2.54 -23.55 -16.53
N GLU A 413 3.71 -22.89 -16.51
CA GLU A 413 4.53 -22.82 -15.30
C GLU A 413 4.59 -21.37 -14.78
N GLY A 414 4.60 -21.19 -13.48
CA GLY A 414 4.62 -19.87 -12.85
C GLY A 414 3.36 -19.64 -12.02
N ASN A 415 3.36 -18.55 -11.24
CA ASN A 415 2.19 -18.13 -10.48
C ASN A 415 1.31 -17.25 -11.37
N ASP A 416 0.36 -17.81 -12.10
CA ASP A 416 -0.40 -17.14 -13.14
C ASP A 416 -1.67 -16.44 -12.62
N ILE A 417 -2.17 -15.48 -13.40
CA ILE A 417 -3.50 -14.91 -13.21
C ILE A 417 -4.29 -15.13 -14.49
N LEU A 418 -5.28 -16.01 -14.43
CA LEU A 418 -6.16 -16.36 -15.54
C LEU A 418 -7.54 -15.74 -15.33
N GLN A 419 -7.96 -14.89 -16.27
CA GLN A 419 -9.26 -14.25 -16.24
C GLN A 419 -10.09 -14.64 -17.46
N GLY A 420 -11.21 -15.29 -17.19
CA GLY A 420 -12.31 -15.47 -18.11
C GLY A 420 -13.00 -14.14 -18.48
N GLN A 421 -14.13 -14.25 -19.17
CA GLN A 421 -15.03 -13.13 -19.47
C GLN A 421 -16.49 -13.52 -19.30
N ALA A 422 -17.36 -13.38 -20.31
CA ALA A 422 -18.79 -13.61 -20.16
C ALA A 422 -19.22 -15.01 -20.63
N GLY A 423 -18.44 -15.63 -21.50
CA GLY A 423 -18.70 -16.95 -22.08
C GLY A 423 -18.19 -18.09 -21.22
N ASP A 424 -18.41 -19.32 -21.70
CA ASP A 424 -18.00 -20.53 -21.00
C ASP A 424 -16.49 -20.76 -21.20
N ASP A 425 -15.71 -20.60 -20.13
CA ASP A 425 -14.26 -20.69 -20.13
C ASP A 425 -13.75 -22.01 -19.49
N ASP A 426 -12.63 -22.55 -20.03
CA ASP A 426 -11.84 -23.64 -19.44
C ASP A 426 -10.48 -23.08 -19.01
N LEU A 427 -10.30 -22.82 -17.71
CA LEU A 427 -9.10 -22.21 -17.15
C LEU A 427 -8.26 -23.27 -16.43
N LYS A 428 -7.00 -23.45 -16.84
CA LYS A 428 -6.03 -24.36 -16.21
C LYS A 428 -4.80 -23.58 -15.79
N GLY A 429 -4.53 -23.49 -14.49
CA GLY A 429 -3.36 -22.83 -13.92
C GLY A 429 -2.07 -23.52 -14.36
N GLY A 430 -1.77 -24.67 -13.78
CA GLY A 430 -0.63 -25.49 -14.18
C GLY A 430 0.29 -25.77 -13.01
N LEU A 431 1.57 -25.38 -13.10
CA LEU A 431 2.53 -25.46 -12.01
C LEU A 431 2.69 -24.07 -11.40
N GLY A 432 2.53 -23.93 -10.10
CA GLY A 432 2.69 -22.66 -9.39
C GLY A 432 1.44 -22.31 -8.60
N ASN A 433 1.45 -21.14 -7.97
CA ASN A 433 0.31 -20.64 -7.20
C ASN A 433 -0.49 -19.71 -8.10
N ASP A 434 -1.61 -20.18 -8.62
CA ASP A 434 -2.38 -19.51 -9.66
C ASP A 434 -3.61 -18.78 -9.09
N LYS A 435 -4.08 -17.76 -9.81
CA LYS A 435 -5.37 -17.09 -9.56
C LYS A 435 -6.29 -17.28 -10.76
N LEU A 436 -7.37 -18.02 -10.58
CA LEU A 436 -8.35 -18.33 -11.63
C LEU A 436 -9.66 -17.60 -11.37
N ASP A 437 -10.07 -16.72 -12.27
CA ASP A 437 -11.35 -16.01 -12.23
C ASP A 437 -12.13 -16.25 -13.52
N GLY A 438 -13.08 -17.19 -13.49
CA GLY A 438 -13.94 -17.48 -14.64
C GLY A 438 -14.88 -16.33 -15.03
N LYS A 439 -15.09 -15.33 -14.16
CA LYS A 439 -16.09 -14.28 -14.35
C LYS A 439 -17.47 -14.85 -14.68
N GLY A 440 -18.11 -14.47 -15.78
CA GLY A 440 -19.44 -14.93 -16.22
C GLY A 440 -19.39 -16.30 -16.91
N GLY A 441 -20.53 -16.82 -17.34
CA GLY A 441 -20.61 -18.11 -18.05
C GLY A 441 -20.49 -19.34 -17.16
N SER A 442 -20.52 -20.52 -17.78
CA SER A 442 -20.36 -21.83 -17.15
C SER A 442 -18.91 -22.30 -17.29
N ASN A 443 -18.13 -22.18 -16.21
CA ASN A 443 -16.67 -22.33 -16.31
C ASN A 443 -16.16 -23.63 -15.70
N ARG A 444 -15.06 -24.13 -16.25
CA ARG A 444 -14.22 -25.17 -15.64
C ARG A 444 -12.91 -24.56 -15.20
N LEU A 445 -12.54 -24.79 -13.95
CA LEU A 445 -11.36 -24.22 -13.32
C LEU A 445 -10.52 -25.37 -12.77
N GLN A 446 -9.26 -25.43 -13.19
CA GLN A 446 -8.27 -26.38 -12.69
C GLN A 446 -7.06 -25.61 -12.19
N GLY A 447 -6.74 -25.70 -10.91
CA GLY A 447 -5.59 -25.03 -10.32
C GLY A 447 -4.28 -25.65 -10.79
N GLY A 448 -4.17 -26.97 -10.66
CA GLY A 448 -2.95 -27.71 -10.93
C GLY A 448 -2.15 -27.97 -9.66
N LEU A 449 -0.82 -27.87 -9.73
CA LEU A 449 0.06 -28.07 -8.58
C LEU A 449 0.45 -26.73 -7.98
N GLY A 450 0.14 -26.55 -6.70
CA GLY A 450 0.51 -25.36 -5.94
C GLY A 450 -0.63 -24.96 -5.02
N ALA A 451 -0.51 -23.79 -4.40
CA ALA A 451 -1.60 -23.21 -3.62
C ALA A 451 -2.37 -22.23 -4.51
N ASP A 452 -3.56 -22.63 -4.96
CA ASP A 452 -4.31 -21.87 -5.96
C ASP A 452 -5.46 -21.05 -5.36
N VAL A 453 -5.86 -19.99 -6.07
CA VAL A 453 -6.96 -19.11 -5.69
C VAL A 453 -8.04 -19.10 -6.76
N PHE A 454 -9.18 -19.69 -6.45
CA PHE A 454 -10.37 -19.68 -7.31
C PHE A 454 -11.30 -18.54 -6.93
N VAL A 455 -11.53 -17.60 -7.84
CA VAL A 455 -12.41 -16.45 -7.61
C VAL A 455 -13.85 -16.83 -7.95
N ILE A 456 -14.73 -16.72 -6.96
CA ILE A 456 -16.16 -16.97 -7.12
C ILE A 456 -16.93 -15.68 -6.87
N SER A 457 -17.45 -15.11 -7.96
CA SER A 457 -18.23 -13.88 -7.95
C SER A 457 -19.73 -14.14 -8.03
N LEU A 458 -20.53 -13.23 -7.46
CA LEU A 458 -21.99 -13.30 -7.61
C LEU A 458 -22.40 -13.29 -9.08
N LYS A 459 -21.74 -12.47 -9.91
CA LYS A 459 -22.02 -12.42 -11.35
C LYS A 459 -21.77 -13.76 -12.01
N GLY A 460 -20.63 -14.39 -11.72
CA GLY A 460 -20.33 -15.71 -12.28
C GLY A 460 -21.35 -16.77 -11.92
N LEU A 461 -21.72 -16.80 -10.64
CA LEU A 461 -22.76 -17.71 -10.15
C LEU A 461 -24.12 -17.47 -10.83
N ILE A 462 -24.46 -16.21 -11.16
CA ILE A 462 -25.69 -15.83 -11.88
C ILE A 462 -25.66 -16.30 -13.33
N ASP A 463 -24.52 -16.14 -14.00
CA ASP A 463 -24.40 -16.41 -15.43
C ASP A 463 -24.26 -17.92 -15.74
N GLY A 464 -23.69 -18.71 -14.82
CA GLY A 464 -23.57 -20.16 -15.00
C GLY A 464 -22.83 -20.89 -13.87
N PRO A 465 -22.94 -22.23 -13.81
CA PRO A 465 -22.20 -23.04 -12.84
C PRO A 465 -20.69 -22.85 -12.97
N GLN A 466 -20.00 -22.70 -11.83
CA GLN A 466 -18.55 -22.70 -11.74
C GLN A 466 -18.09 -24.07 -11.23
N ILE A 467 -17.24 -24.75 -11.99
CA ILE A 467 -16.77 -26.10 -11.67
C ILE A 467 -15.27 -26.03 -11.38
N ILE A 468 -14.88 -26.21 -10.12
CA ILE A 468 -13.47 -26.41 -9.75
C ILE A 468 -13.20 -27.91 -9.80
N GLU A 469 -12.22 -28.34 -10.60
CA GLU A 469 -12.01 -29.75 -10.89
C GLU A 469 -11.03 -30.43 -9.93
N ASP A 470 -10.11 -29.72 -9.29
CA ASP A 470 -8.99 -30.33 -8.56
C ASP A 470 -8.67 -29.73 -7.19
N PHE A 471 -9.61 -29.00 -6.57
CA PHE A 471 -9.36 -28.28 -5.31
C PHE A 471 -8.70 -29.13 -4.21
N ASN A 472 -7.59 -28.63 -3.68
CA ASN A 472 -6.80 -29.27 -2.63
C ASN A 472 -6.36 -28.30 -1.52
N SER A 473 -7.09 -28.33 -0.39
CA SER A 473 -6.75 -27.50 0.77
C SER A 473 -5.43 -27.88 1.45
N GLY A 474 -4.92 -29.10 1.21
CA GLY A 474 -3.64 -29.59 1.71
C GLY A 474 -2.45 -28.98 0.97
N GLU A 475 -2.61 -28.66 -0.31
CA GLU A 475 -1.61 -27.91 -1.10
C GLU A 475 -1.67 -26.41 -0.83
N GLY A 476 -2.84 -25.91 -0.44
CA GLY A 476 -3.02 -24.55 0.01
C GLY A 476 -4.15 -23.80 -0.69
N ASP A 477 -4.97 -24.50 -1.47
CA ASP A 477 -6.02 -23.87 -2.27
C ASP A 477 -7.03 -23.09 -1.46
N ARG A 478 -7.53 -22.02 -2.06
CA ARG A 478 -8.49 -21.09 -1.48
C ARG A 478 -9.56 -20.72 -2.50
N ILE A 479 -10.79 -20.57 -2.01
CA ILE A 479 -11.86 -19.96 -2.79
C ILE A 479 -12.01 -18.51 -2.33
N LEU A 480 -11.68 -17.56 -3.21
CA LEU A 480 -11.88 -16.14 -2.96
C LEU A 480 -13.32 -15.74 -3.31
N LEU A 481 -14.10 -15.37 -2.31
CA LEU A 481 -15.48 -14.95 -2.50
C LEU A 481 -15.54 -13.49 -3.00
N SER A 482 -16.63 -13.07 -3.66
CA SER A 482 -16.89 -11.63 -3.91
C SER A 482 -17.16 -10.87 -2.60
N PRO A 483 -17.00 -9.53 -2.55
CA PRO A 483 -17.20 -8.75 -1.32
C PRO A 483 -18.54 -8.98 -0.63
N VAL A 484 -19.64 -9.07 -1.40
CA VAL A 484 -20.98 -9.34 -0.88
C VAL A 484 -21.06 -10.72 -0.23
N LEU A 485 -20.45 -11.74 -0.85
CA LEU A 485 -20.39 -13.09 -0.30
C LEU A 485 -19.49 -13.16 0.93
N SER A 486 -18.35 -12.46 0.92
CA SER A 486 -17.44 -12.37 2.06
C SER A 486 -18.09 -11.75 3.29
N GLU A 487 -18.85 -10.67 3.10
CA GLU A 487 -19.59 -10.00 4.19
C GLU A 487 -20.64 -10.93 4.79
N LEU A 488 -21.35 -11.68 3.94
CA LEU A 488 -22.35 -12.65 4.37
C LEU A 488 -21.72 -13.81 5.18
N MET A 489 -20.53 -14.26 4.75
CA MET A 489 -19.81 -15.39 5.34
C MET A 489 -18.99 -15.03 6.57
N GLY A 490 -18.68 -13.74 6.77
CA GLY A 490 -17.74 -13.29 7.80
C GLY A 490 -16.28 -13.63 7.50
N ASP A 491 -15.97 -14.20 6.32
CA ASP A 491 -14.63 -14.54 5.86
C ASP A 491 -14.46 -14.15 4.38
N PRO A 492 -13.42 -13.37 4.01
CA PRO A 492 -13.07 -13.11 2.62
C PRO A 492 -12.76 -14.37 1.81
N PHE A 493 -12.25 -15.42 2.46
CA PHE A 493 -11.85 -16.66 1.82
C PHE A 493 -12.64 -17.83 2.38
N LEU A 494 -13.10 -18.68 1.49
CA LEU A 494 -13.69 -19.94 1.87
C LEU A 494 -12.61 -21.02 1.75
N VAL A 495 -12.29 -21.66 2.88
CA VAL A 495 -11.62 -22.96 2.92
C VAL A 495 -12.66 -23.96 3.41
N PRO A 496 -13.40 -24.63 2.52
CA PRO A 496 -14.52 -25.43 2.96
C PRO A 496 -14.01 -26.66 3.73
N THR A 497 -14.57 -26.89 4.91
CA THR A 497 -14.36 -28.13 5.69
C THR A 497 -15.26 -29.25 5.16
N ALA A 498 -14.93 -30.53 5.42
CA ALA A 498 -15.74 -31.71 5.06
C ALA A 498 -17.24 -31.56 5.39
N ALA A 499 -17.58 -30.89 6.49
CA ALA A 499 -18.97 -30.64 6.88
C ALA A 499 -19.63 -29.45 6.14
N GLN A 500 -18.88 -28.40 5.78
CA GLN A 500 -19.38 -27.27 4.98
C GLN A 500 -19.58 -27.66 3.51
N TRP A 501 -18.71 -28.54 3.05
CA TRP A 501 -18.71 -29.20 1.75
C TRP A 501 -20.08 -29.84 1.42
N GLU A 502 -20.62 -30.67 2.32
CA GLU A 502 -21.89 -31.39 2.09
C GLU A 502 -23.13 -30.47 2.01
N GLN A 503 -23.03 -29.22 2.47
CA GLN A 503 -24.20 -28.35 2.69
C GLN A 503 -24.34 -27.21 1.68
N ALA A 504 -23.24 -26.75 1.03
CA ALA A 504 -23.23 -25.53 0.20
C ALA A 504 -22.87 -25.74 -1.29
N VAL A 505 -22.26 -26.89 -1.64
CA VAL A 505 -21.68 -27.16 -2.97
C VAL A 505 -22.10 -28.56 -3.40
N LYS A 506 -22.39 -28.80 -4.69
CA LYS A 506 -22.51 -30.18 -5.18
C LYS A 506 -21.11 -30.75 -5.31
N ILE A 507 -20.79 -31.74 -4.49
CA ILE A 507 -19.47 -32.35 -4.46
C ILE A 507 -19.48 -33.64 -5.27
N GLY A 508 -18.54 -33.72 -6.21
CA GLY A 508 -18.09 -34.96 -6.80
C GLY A 508 -16.62 -35.20 -6.46
N HIS A 509 -16.11 -36.34 -6.90
CA HIS A 509 -14.67 -36.63 -6.90
C HIS A 509 -14.21 -36.80 -8.34
N THR A 510 -13.01 -36.33 -8.66
CA THR A 510 -12.35 -36.72 -9.91
C THR A 510 -11.89 -38.17 -9.83
N LYS A 511 -11.47 -38.74 -10.96
CA LYS A 511 -10.93 -40.11 -11.02
C LYS A 511 -9.69 -40.29 -10.17
N ASP A 512 -8.95 -39.21 -9.91
CA ASP A 512 -7.68 -39.21 -9.18
C ASP A 512 -7.86 -38.89 -7.68
N GLY A 513 -9.11 -38.67 -7.23
CA GLY A 513 -9.47 -38.48 -5.82
C GLY A 513 -9.65 -37.03 -5.37
N ASN A 514 -9.31 -36.04 -6.21
CA ASN A 514 -9.49 -34.62 -5.89
C ASN A 514 -10.97 -34.23 -5.83
N LEU A 515 -11.27 -33.14 -5.12
CA LEU A 515 -12.62 -32.64 -4.97
C LEU A 515 -13.05 -31.90 -6.24
N ARG A 516 -14.17 -32.33 -6.81
CA ARG A 516 -14.87 -31.61 -7.88
C ARG A 516 -16.04 -30.83 -7.28
N LEU A 517 -16.04 -29.53 -7.49
CA LEU A 517 -16.95 -28.60 -6.83
C LEU A 517 -17.83 -27.95 -7.87
N GLU A 518 -19.09 -28.34 -7.94
CA GLU A 518 -20.09 -27.59 -8.69
C GLU A 518 -20.76 -26.63 -7.72
N ILE A 519 -20.58 -25.33 -7.92
CA ILE A 519 -21.25 -24.29 -7.13
C ILE A 519 -22.45 -23.79 -7.95
N PRO A 520 -23.63 -24.44 -7.87
CA PRO A 520 -24.81 -23.97 -8.57
C PRO A 520 -25.40 -22.76 -7.84
N LEU A 521 -25.96 -21.82 -8.59
CA LEU A 521 -27.17 -21.14 -8.10
C LEU A 521 -28.36 -22.05 -8.35
N SER A 522 -29.11 -22.38 -7.30
CA SER A 522 -30.47 -22.88 -7.50
C SER A 522 -31.35 -21.70 -7.95
N PRO A 523 -32.04 -21.77 -9.10
CA PRO A 523 -33.05 -20.78 -9.43
C PRO A 523 -34.22 -20.90 -8.42
N ILE A 524 -34.61 -19.81 -7.77
CA ILE A 524 -35.83 -19.75 -6.96
C ILE A 524 -36.90 -19.01 -7.77
N SER A 525 -38.12 -19.56 -7.77
CA SER A 525 -39.30 -19.02 -8.44
C SER A 525 -39.50 -17.54 -8.17
N GLU A 526 -39.94 -16.80 -9.20
CA GLU A 526 -40.16 -15.34 -9.27
C GLU A 526 -40.92 -14.65 -8.11
N ARG A 527 -41.44 -15.37 -7.12
CA ARG A 527 -42.38 -14.85 -6.10
C ARG A 527 -41.77 -14.35 -4.80
N THR A 528 -40.50 -14.62 -4.46
CA THR A 528 -40.00 -14.32 -3.10
C THR A 528 -38.77 -13.43 -3.00
N GLY A 529 -38.09 -13.09 -4.10
CA GLY A 529 -36.96 -12.14 -4.08
C GLY A 529 -35.84 -12.56 -3.11
N ILE A 530 -35.61 -13.86 -2.93
CA ILE A 530 -34.59 -14.39 -2.02
C ILE A 530 -33.58 -15.24 -2.80
N MET A 531 -32.27 -14.95 -2.72
CA MET A 531 -31.21 -15.84 -3.25
C MET A 531 -30.70 -16.75 -2.14
N ILE A 532 -30.49 -18.03 -2.46
CA ILE A 532 -29.93 -19.02 -1.54
C ILE A 532 -28.75 -19.68 -2.25
N LEU A 533 -27.52 -19.38 -1.81
CA LEU A 533 -26.45 -20.39 -1.86
C LEU A 533 -26.91 -21.50 -0.93
N ASN A 534 -27.06 -22.73 -1.42
CA ASN A 534 -27.68 -23.83 -0.67
C ASN A 534 -27.34 -23.75 0.83
N ASN A 535 -28.36 -23.40 1.62
CA ASN A 535 -28.40 -23.27 3.08
C ASN A 535 -27.34 -22.44 3.83
N ILE A 536 -26.63 -21.53 3.16
CA ILE A 536 -25.97 -20.41 3.84
C ILE A 536 -26.94 -19.22 3.84
N LYS A 537 -27.56 -18.94 5.00
CA LYS A 537 -28.54 -17.86 5.31
C LYS A 537 -29.12 -17.10 4.10
N ALA A 538 -30.39 -17.41 3.80
CA ALA A 538 -31.25 -16.75 2.81
C ALA A 538 -31.04 -15.23 2.68
N LEU A 539 -30.66 -14.76 1.49
CA LEU A 539 -30.60 -13.34 1.12
C LEU A 539 -31.98 -12.86 0.74
N LYS A 540 -32.59 -11.87 1.39
CA LYS A 540 -33.70 -11.09 0.80
C LYS A 540 -33.11 -9.99 -0.08
N PHE A 541 -33.26 -10.11 -1.40
CA PHE A 541 -33.04 -9.00 -2.33
C PHE A 541 -34.33 -8.21 -2.44
N ASN A 542 -34.38 -7.03 -1.81
CA ASN A 542 -35.30 -6.00 -2.28
C ASN A 542 -34.72 -5.49 -3.61
N SER A 543 -35.55 -5.54 -4.66
CA SER A 543 -35.27 -5.10 -6.03
C SER A 543 -34.34 -3.88 -6.10
N LEU A 544 -33.16 -4.01 -6.69
CA LEU A 544 -32.39 -2.89 -7.23
C LEU A 544 -32.61 -2.87 -8.74
N SER A 545 -33.34 -1.84 -9.18
CA SER A 545 -33.44 -1.36 -10.57
C SER A 545 -32.15 -0.72 -11.02
#